data_AF-A0A6P2EEW6-F1
#
_entry.id   AF-A0A6P2EEW6-F1
#
_cell.length_a   1.000
_cell.length_b   1.000
_cell.length_c   1.000
_cell.angle_alpha   90.00
_cell.angle_beta   90.00
_cell.angle_gamma   90.00
#
_symmetry.space_group_name_H-M   'P 1'
#
loop_
_entity.id
_entity.type
_entity.pdbx_description
1 polymer ?
#
loop_
_entity_poly.entity_id
_entity_poly.type
_entity_poly.pdbx_seq_one_letter_code
_entity_poly.pdbx_strand_id
1 'polypeptide(L)'
;MSDDALKRMRFDKVNIAAQLVRRADEWIRRAEPDALLRVMMAGGLSAVILEEDGHVRTGIELNECRGILSRIGMIWADLPADESLSIFALVWGASPPPAAGAARERWFAADLRAQAGARRFLHDEVEENIPLFEACVQEWLDARGT
;
A
#
# COMPACT_ATOMS: atom_id res chain seq x y z
N MET A 1 28.28 -19.14 7.85
CA MET A 1 27.99 -18.15 6.79
C MET A 1 29.10 -17.11 6.81
N SER A 2 29.71 -16.75 5.68
CA SER A 2 30.81 -15.77 5.64
C SER A 2 30.28 -14.32 5.72
N ASP A 3 31.15 -13.39 6.09
CA ASP A 3 30.84 -11.94 6.14
C ASP A 3 30.38 -11.39 4.78
N ASP A 4 30.96 -11.89 3.68
CA ASP A 4 30.56 -11.52 2.31
C ASP A 4 29.15 -12.01 1.93
N ALA A 5 28.76 -13.20 2.39
CA ALA A 5 27.42 -13.74 2.15
C ALA A 5 26.36 -12.92 2.90
N LEU A 6 26.65 -12.53 4.15
CA LEU A 6 25.80 -11.65 4.96
C LEU A 6 25.62 -10.28 4.31
N LYS A 7 26.71 -9.68 3.82
CA LYS A 7 26.69 -8.38 3.14
C LYS A 7 25.87 -8.41 1.84
N ARG A 8 26.04 -9.46 1.02
CA ARG A 8 25.28 -9.63 -0.22
C ARG A 8 23.78 -9.77 0.06
N MET A 9 23.41 -10.63 1.00
CA MET A 9 22.01 -10.82 1.38
C MET A 9 21.36 -9.54 1.91
N ARG A 10 22.09 -8.75 2.72
CA ARG A 10 21.60 -7.44 3.20
C ARG A 10 21.41 -6.44 2.05
N PHE A 11 22.34 -6.41 1.10
CA PHE A 11 22.24 -5.54 -0.07
C PHE A 11 21.05 -5.90 -0.95
N ASP A 12 20.81 -7.20 -1.16
CA ASP A 12 19.67 -7.70 -1.93
C ASP A 12 18.34 -7.36 -1.24
N LYS A 13 18.26 -7.50 0.09
CA LYS A 13 17.09 -7.10 0.88
C LYS A 13 16.73 -5.63 0.68
N VAL A 14 17.69 -4.73 0.85
CA VAL A 14 17.47 -3.27 0.71
C VAL A 14 17.04 -2.93 -0.72
N ASN A 15 17.62 -3.59 -1.72
CA ASN A 15 17.25 -3.37 -3.11
C ASN A 15 15.81 -3.84 -3.42
N ILE A 16 15.40 -5.00 -2.93
CA ILE A 16 14.04 -5.52 -3.13
C ILE A 16 13.03 -4.63 -2.41
N ALA A 17 13.33 -4.20 -1.17
CA ALA A 17 12.45 -3.29 -0.42
C ALA A 17 12.27 -1.96 -1.16
N ALA A 18 13.36 -1.35 -1.64
CA ALA A 18 13.31 -0.12 -2.43
C ALA A 18 12.53 -0.30 -3.75
N GLN A 19 12.59 -1.49 -4.36
CA GLN A 19 11.75 -1.79 -5.51
C GLN A 19 10.26 -1.85 -5.13
N LEU A 20 9.90 -2.52 -4.03
CA LEU A 20 8.51 -2.60 -3.60
C LEU A 20 7.92 -1.23 -3.26
N VAL A 21 8.68 -0.34 -2.62
CA VAL A 21 8.28 1.06 -2.40
C VAL A 21 7.93 1.73 -3.74
N ARG A 22 8.83 1.64 -4.74
CA ARG A 22 8.55 2.18 -6.08
C ARG A 22 7.34 1.55 -6.75
N ARG A 23 7.11 0.24 -6.56
CA ARG A 23 5.92 -0.44 -7.08
C ARG A 23 4.65 0.03 -6.39
N ALA A 24 4.69 0.35 -5.10
CA ALA A 24 3.56 0.92 -4.38
C ALA A 24 3.23 2.31 -4.91
N ASP A 25 4.23 3.18 -5.11
CA ASP A 25 4.01 4.49 -5.72
C ASP A 25 3.45 4.41 -7.15
N GLU A 26 3.98 3.48 -7.96
CA GLU A 26 3.47 3.24 -9.30
C GLU A 26 2.03 2.73 -9.29
N TRP A 27 1.71 1.83 -8.36
CA TRP A 27 0.35 1.34 -8.15
C TRP A 27 -0.58 2.50 -7.75
N ILE A 28 -0.21 3.32 -6.76
CA ILE A 28 -0.99 4.47 -6.32
C ILE A 28 -1.23 5.45 -7.45
N ARG A 29 -0.26 5.65 -8.37
CA ARG A 29 -0.43 6.54 -9.52
C ARG A 29 -1.43 6.01 -10.56
N ARG A 30 -1.50 4.69 -10.72
CA ARG A 30 -2.28 4.02 -11.78
C ARG A 30 -3.60 3.42 -11.30
N ALA A 31 -3.80 3.29 -10.00
CA ALA A 31 -4.97 2.66 -9.42
C ALA A 31 -6.25 3.39 -9.83
N GLU A 32 -7.27 2.61 -10.17
CA GLU A 32 -8.62 3.10 -10.42
C GLU A 32 -9.25 3.63 -9.13
N PRO A 33 -10.27 4.50 -9.20
CA PRO A 33 -10.85 5.12 -8.02
C PRO A 33 -11.41 4.13 -7.00
N ASP A 34 -12.02 3.03 -7.45
CA ASP A 34 -12.53 1.97 -6.58
C ASP A 34 -11.41 1.27 -5.80
N ALA A 35 -10.28 1.01 -6.45
CA ALA A 35 -9.11 0.39 -5.83
C ALA A 35 -8.48 1.29 -4.76
N LEU A 36 -8.35 2.61 -5.03
CA LEU A 36 -7.87 3.59 -4.05
C LEU A 36 -8.80 3.64 -2.83
N LEU A 37 -10.12 3.75 -3.08
CA LEU A 37 -11.11 3.81 -2.01
C LEU A 37 -11.11 2.51 -1.20
N ARG A 38 -10.97 1.35 -1.84
CA ARG A 38 -10.84 0.06 -1.15
C ARG A 38 -9.67 0.04 -0.19
N VAL A 39 -8.48 0.47 -0.62
CA VAL A 39 -7.30 0.52 0.27
C VAL A 39 -7.57 1.44 1.46
N MET A 40 -8.15 2.60 1.24
CA MET A 40 -8.48 3.51 2.34
C MET A 40 -9.46 2.91 3.35
N MET A 41 -10.47 2.19 2.87
CA MET A 41 -11.55 1.70 3.71
C MET A 41 -11.29 0.32 4.32
N ALA A 42 -10.45 -0.50 3.71
CA ALA A 42 -10.26 -1.89 4.12
C ALA A 42 -8.80 -2.35 4.08
N GLY A 43 -7.88 -1.53 3.56
CA GLY A 43 -6.50 -1.92 3.34
C GLY A 43 -6.36 -2.94 2.21
N GLY A 44 -5.35 -3.80 2.34
CA GLY A 44 -5.15 -4.95 1.44
C GLY A 44 -4.04 -4.78 0.41
N LEU A 45 -3.19 -3.76 0.52
CA LEU A 45 -1.94 -3.75 -0.25
C LEU A 45 -1.09 -4.97 0.12
N SER A 46 -0.64 -5.70 -0.91
CA SER A 46 0.16 -6.91 -0.75
C SER A 46 1.37 -6.86 -1.67
N ALA A 47 2.53 -7.26 -1.15
CA ALA A 47 3.72 -7.45 -1.96
C ALA A 47 3.62 -8.73 -2.78
N VAL A 48 4.06 -8.64 -4.04
CA VAL A 48 4.33 -9.79 -4.89
C VAL A 48 5.84 -9.86 -5.07
N ILE A 49 6.47 -10.92 -4.58
CA ILE A 49 7.91 -11.17 -4.74
C ILE A 49 8.08 -12.56 -5.34
N LEU A 50 8.49 -12.59 -6.60
CA LEU A 50 8.68 -13.83 -7.36
C LEU A 50 10.15 -13.98 -7.72
N GLU A 51 10.72 -15.18 -7.54
CA GLU A 51 12.03 -15.51 -8.09
C GLU A 51 11.87 -16.51 -9.21
N GLU A 52 12.33 -16.13 -10.40
CA GLU A 52 12.29 -16.94 -11.62
C GLU A 52 13.69 -16.89 -12.26
N ASP A 53 14.31 -18.04 -12.51
CA ASP A 53 15.62 -18.15 -13.16
C ASP A 53 16.74 -17.30 -12.52
N GLY A 54 16.71 -17.16 -11.19
CA GLY A 54 17.70 -16.35 -10.44
C GLY A 54 17.45 -14.84 -10.51
N HIS A 55 16.31 -14.41 -11.05
CA HIS A 55 15.87 -13.02 -11.09
C HIS A 55 14.68 -12.79 -10.16
N VAL A 56 14.74 -11.74 -9.35
CA VAL A 56 13.64 -11.33 -8.47
C VAL A 56 12.77 -10.29 -9.17
N ARG A 57 11.47 -10.56 -9.24
CA ARG A 57 10.43 -9.66 -9.74
C ARG A 57 9.56 -9.19 -8.57
N THR A 58 9.25 -7.90 -8.58
CA THR A 58 8.49 -7.22 -7.52
C THR A 58 7.22 -6.60 -8.08
N GLY A 59 6.16 -6.62 -7.29
CA GLY A 59 4.86 -6.02 -7.61
C GLY A 59 4.06 -5.67 -6.36
N ILE A 60 2.97 -4.93 -6.57
CA ILE A 60 1.96 -4.64 -5.56
C ILE A 60 0.59 -5.00 -6.14
N GLU A 61 -0.19 -5.73 -5.37
CA GLU A 61 -1.56 -6.12 -5.70
C GLU A 61 -2.50 -5.86 -4.52
N LEU A 62 -3.80 -5.97 -4.79
CA LEU A 62 -4.80 -6.00 -3.73
C LEU A 62 -5.12 -7.45 -3.38
N ASN A 63 -4.89 -7.80 -2.12
CA ASN A 63 -5.21 -9.12 -1.57
C ASN A 63 -6.07 -8.98 -0.32
N GLU A 64 -6.98 -9.92 -0.10
CA GLU A 64 -7.82 -10.00 1.10
C GLU A 64 -7.07 -10.60 2.30
N CYS A 65 -5.91 -11.21 2.06
CA CYS A 65 -5.04 -11.74 3.10
C CYS A 65 -4.29 -10.63 3.84
N ARG A 66 -4.25 -10.72 5.17
CA ARG A 66 -3.57 -9.74 6.05
C ARG A 66 -2.06 -9.98 6.07
N GLY A 67 -1.34 -9.40 5.11
CA GLY A 67 0.13 -9.29 5.13
C GLY A 67 0.61 -8.01 5.83
N ILE A 68 1.92 -7.87 6.04
CA ILE A 68 2.54 -6.68 6.68
C ILE A 68 2.07 -5.37 6.03
N LEU A 69 2.00 -5.32 4.70
CA LEU A 69 1.62 -4.11 3.96
C LEU A 69 0.10 -3.84 3.96
N SER A 70 -0.72 -4.79 4.40
CA SER A 70 -2.18 -4.71 4.27
C SER A 70 -2.80 -3.54 5.05
N ARG A 71 -2.08 -2.99 6.03
CA ARG A 71 -2.55 -1.88 6.87
C ARG A 71 -2.18 -0.50 6.34
N ILE A 72 -1.26 -0.43 5.37
CA ILE A 72 -0.81 0.84 4.79
C ILE A 72 -2.00 1.51 4.09
N GLY A 73 -2.18 2.79 4.38
CA GLY A 73 -3.20 3.59 3.71
C GLY A 73 -4.60 3.43 4.27
N MET A 74 -4.80 2.75 5.40
CA MET A 74 -6.11 2.70 6.04
C MET A 74 -6.37 3.98 6.84
N ILE A 75 -7.48 4.68 6.57
CA ILE A 75 -7.80 5.98 7.20
C ILE A 75 -8.39 5.87 8.61
N TRP A 76 -8.55 4.66 9.13
CA TRP A 76 -9.20 4.42 10.41
C TRP A 76 -8.29 3.64 11.35
N ALA A 77 -7.87 4.31 12.42
CA ALA A 77 -7.21 3.68 13.55
C ALA A 77 -8.18 3.58 14.74
N ASP A 78 -8.78 4.72 15.13
CA ASP A 78 -9.61 4.83 16.34
C ASP A 78 -11.07 5.25 16.06
N LEU A 79 -11.39 5.62 14.81
CA LEU A 79 -12.71 6.06 14.37
C LEU A 79 -13.30 5.09 13.34
N PRO A 80 -14.64 5.01 13.21
CA PRO A 80 -15.26 4.31 12.10
C PRO A 80 -14.79 4.87 10.76
N ALA A 81 -14.58 3.98 9.77
CA ALA A 81 -14.06 4.35 8.46
C ALA A 81 -14.86 5.48 7.77
N ASP A 82 -16.17 5.51 7.98
CA ASP A 82 -17.08 6.48 7.37
C ASP A 82 -16.91 7.89 7.97
N GLU A 83 -16.63 7.96 9.28
CA GLU A 83 -16.33 9.20 9.98
C GLU A 83 -14.95 9.72 9.55
N SER A 84 -13.95 8.85 9.51
CA SER A 84 -12.63 9.18 8.97
C SER A 84 -12.73 9.72 7.54
N LEU A 85 -13.47 9.06 6.65
CA LEU A 85 -13.59 9.48 5.26
C LEU A 85 -14.18 10.89 5.13
N SER A 86 -15.14 11.22 5.99
CA SER A 86 -15.75 12.56 6.02
C SER A 86 -14.74 13.64 6.45
N ILE A 87 -13.89 13.33 7.43
CA ILE A 87 -12.80 14.22 7.89
C ILE A 87 -11.77 14.41 6.76
N PHE A 88 -11.31 13.31 6.14
CA PHE A 88 -10.36 13.37 5.04
C PHE A 88 -10.91 14.13 3.83
N ALA A 89 -12.17 13.90 3.46
CA ALA A 89 -12.83 14.64 2.37
C ALA A 89 -12.84 16.15 2.64
N LEU A 90 -13.12 16.57 3.87
CA LEU A 90 -13.06 17.98 4.27
C LEU A 90 -11.63 18.54 4.15
N VAL A 91 -10.62 17.83 4.67
CA VAL A 91 -9.20 18.23 4.60
C VAL A 91 -8.72 18.38 3.15
N TRP A 92 -9.22 17.52 2.26
CA TRP A 92 -8.88 17.57 0.83
C TRP A 92 -9.70 18.60 0.03
N GLY A 93 -10.68 19.23 0.66
CA GLY A 93 -11.61 20.16 0.01
C GLY A 93 -12.51 19.47 -1.02
N ALA A 94 -12.78 18.17 -0.85
CA ALA A 94 -13.72 17.38 -1.63
C ALA A 94 -15.17 17.62 -1.15
N SER A 95 -16.14 17.20 -1.96
CA SER A 95 -17.54 17.20 -1.54
C SER A 95 -17.80 16.15 -0.45
N PRO A 96 -18.83 16.32 0.41
CA PRO A 96 -19.11 15.35 1.47
C PRO A 96 -19.43 13.96 0.93
N PRO A 97 -18.79 12.89 1.46
CA PRO A 97 -19.04 11.53 1.00
C PRO A 97 -20.44 11.03 1.44
N PRO A 98 -21.11 10.20 0.63
CA PRO A 98 -22.28 9.46 1.06
C PRO A 98 -21.97 8.50 2.20
N ALA A 99 -22.98 8.26 3.05
CA ALA A 99 -22.86 7.47 4.27
C ALA A 99 -22.34 6.06 4.03
N ALA A 100 -22.70 5.34 2.95
CA ALA A 100 -22.16 4.01 2.62
C ALA A 100 -22.50 3.51 1.19
N GLY A 101 -21.87 2.39 0.82
CA GLY A 101 -22.23 1.55 -0.32
C GLY A 101 -21.90 2.15 -1.68
N ALA A 102 -22.57 1.68 -2.73
CA ALA A 102 -22.30 2.05 -4.12
C ALA A 102 -22.43 3.56 -4.41
N ALA A 103 -23.14 4.32 -3.58
CA ALA A 103 -23.18 5.78 -3.69
C ALA A 103 -21.80 6.41 -3.41
N ARG A 104 -21.05 5.85 -2.45
CA ARG A 104 -19.70 6.29 -2.10
C ARG A 104 -18.70 6.01 -3.21
N GLU A 105 -18.75 4.83 -3.81
CA GLU A 105 -17.89 4.47 -4.94
C GLU A 105 -18.10 5.43 -6.12
N ARG A 106 -19.38 5.72 -6.46
CA ARG A 106 -19.72 6.69 -7.51
C ARG A 106 -19.28 8.11 -7.16
N TRP A 107 -19.47 8.53 -5.91
CA TRP A 107 -18.99 9.82 -5.43
C TRP A 107 -17.47 9.94 -5.59
N PHE A 108 -16.71 8.95 -5.12
CA PHE A 108 -15.26 8.97 -5.18
C PHE A 108 -14.74 8.96 -6.63
N ALA A 109 -15.39 8.18 -7.51
CA ALA A 109 -15.08 8.18 -8.93
C ALA A 109 -15.38 9.53 -9.64
N ALA A 110 -16.33 10.32 -9.14
CA ALA A 110 -16.71 11.61 -9.70
C ALA A 110 -15.94 12.81 -9.10
N ASP A 111 -15.49 12.70 -7.84
CA ASP A 111 -14.83 13.80 -7.14
C ASP A 111 -13.31 13.75 -7.31
N LEU A 112 -12.78 14.58 -8.23
CA LEU A 112 -11.35 14.64 -8.53
C LEU A 112 -10.50 15.10 -7.33
N ARG A 113 -11.07 15.89 -6.40
CA ARG A 113 -10.33 16.32 -5.21
C ARG A 113 -10.20 15.19 -4.20
N ALA A 114 -11.24 14.37 -4.05
CA ALA A 114 -11.18 13.16 -3.25
C ALA A 114 -10.10 12.20 -3.79
N GLN A 115 -10.06 11.97 -5.11
CA GLN A 115 -9.05 11.12 -5.74
C GLN A 115 -7.63 11.68 -5.56
N ALA A 116 -7.42 12.97 -5.79
CA ALA A 116 -6.11 13.60 -5.63
C ALA A 116 -5.64 13.58 -4.16
N GLY A 117 -6.56 13.81 -3.23
CA GLY A 117 -6.31 13.72 -1.79
C GLY A 117 -5.93 12.32 -1.34
N ALA A 118 -6.68 11.31 -1.80
CA ALA A 118 -6.38 9.91 -1.53
C ALA A 118 -5.01 9.50 -2.05
N ARG A 119 -4.66 9.86 -3.29
CA ARG A 119 -3.33 9.54 -3.83
C ARG A 119 -2.22 10.19 -3.03
N ARG A 120 -2.36 11.47 -2.65
CA ARG A 120 -1.38 12.15 -1.81
C ARG A 120 -1.21 11.45 -0.47
N PHE A 121 -2.32 11.18 0.23
CA PHE A 121 -2.30 10.47 1.50
C PHE A 121 -1.64 9.09 1.39
N LEU A 122 -1.95 8.31 0.35
CA LEU A 122 -1.33 7.00 0.16
C LEU A 122 0.17 7.10 -0.16
N HIS A 123 0.63 8.13 -0.87
CA HIS A 123 2.06 8.37 -1.07
C HIS A 123 2.75 8.69 0.26
N ASP A 124 2.17 9.60 1.06
CA ASP A 124 2.69 9.94 2.38
C ASP A 124 2.78 8.67 3.27
N GLU A 125 1.74 7.83 3.25
CA GLU A 125 1.73 6.55 3.97
C GLU A 125 2.83 5.58 3.52
N VAL A 126 3.14 5.52 2.22
CA VAL A 126 4.24 4.69 1.71
C VAL A 126 5.59 5.20 2.20
N GLU A 127 5.80 6.53 2.17
CA GLU A 127 7.04 7.16 2.63
C GLU A 127 7.26 6.97 4.14
N GLU A 128 6.21 7.15 4.95
CA GLU A 128 6.28 6.98 6.41
C GLU A 128 6.47 5.51 6.82
N ASN A 129 6.04 4.56 6.00
CA ASN A 129 6.07 3.13 6.30
C ASN A 129 7.12 2.35 5.51
N ILE A 130 8.18 2.98 4.98
CA ILE A 130 9.32 2.31 4.35
C ILE A 130 9.84 1.08 5.15
N PRO A 131 9.97 1.14 6.50
CA PRO A 131 10.41 -0.02 7.28
C PRO A 131 9.51 -1.26 7.15
N LEU A 132 8.22 -1.11 6.83
CA LEU A 132 7.30 -2.25 6.62
C LEU A 132 7.63 -3.00 5.32
N PHE A 133 8.14 -2.32 4.30
CA PHE A 133 8.61 -2.97 3.08
C PHE A 133 9.86 -3.81 3.34
N GLU A 134 10.78 -3.32 4.17
CA GLU A 134 11.96 -4.11 4.59
C GLU A 134 11.57 -5.34 5.41
N ALA A 135 10.58 -5.20 6.30
CA ALA A 135 10.05 -6.31 7.08
C ALA A 135 9.35 -7.35 6.19
N CYS A 136 8.58 -6.91 5.19
CA CYS A 136 7.95 -7.78 4.21
C CYS A 136 8.97 -8.61 3.42
N VAL A 137 10.08 -7.99 2.98
CA VAL A 137 11.18 -8.73 2.32
C VAL A 137 11.86 -9.70 3.29
N GLN A 138 11.99 -9.34 4.56
CA GLN A 138 12.54 -10.25 5.57
C GLN A 138 11.69 -11.51 5.73
N GLU A 139 10.36 -11.38 5.86
CA GLU A 139 9.46 -12.54 5.96
C GLU A 139 9.58 -13.46 4.74
N TRP A 140 9.69 -12.87 3.54
CA TRP A 140 9.88 -13.64 2.32
C TRP A 140 11.23 -14.37 2.29
N LEU A 141 12.32 -13.74 2.75
CA LEU A 141 13.63 -14.40 2.86
C LEU A 141 13.60 -15.54 3.88
N ASP A 142 12.94 -15.33 5.02
CA ASP A 142 12.85 -16.33 6.09
C ASP A 142 12.04 -17.56 5.64
N ALA A 143 10.95 -17.35 4.89
CA ALA A 143 10.13 -18.42 4.30
C ALA A 143 10.88 -19.28 3.27
N ARG A 144 12.01 -18.81 2.75
CA ARG A 144 12.89 -19.56 1.83
C ARG A 144 14.00 -20.33 2.53
N GLY A 145 14.32 -19.95 3.77
CA GLY A 145 15.34 -20.62 4.59
C GLY A 145 14.80 -21.83 5.35
N THR A 146 13.51 -22.15 5.19
CA THR A 146 12.82 -23.33 5.73
C THR A 146 12.66 -24.38 4.65
#